data_AF-A0A9J6E459-F1
#
_entry.id   AF-A0A9J6E459-F1
#
_cell.length_a   1.000
_cell.length_b   1.000
_cell.length_c   1.000
_cell.angle_alpha   90.00
_cell.angle_beta   90.00
_cell.angle_gamma   90.00
#
_symmetry.space_group_name_H-M   'P 1'
#
loop_
_entity.id
_entity.type
_entity.pdbx_description
1 polymer ?
#
loop_
_entity_poly.entity_id
_entity_poly.type
_entity_poly.pdbx_seq_one_letter_code
_entity_poly.pdbx_strand_id
1 'polypeptide(L)'
;MASGPTTAADDMPRLQGLVEELLLGTDGSAMERERIAAVVRNRVMGTPLPTAPHVGAWTGIANTGAVPRSTDDSAPRLAAAHLPRYSGARDLQSPEEFLERLKDFCLVTGVPADKGLTHVVPAALEGGAKLWWRFVRGFDSWEQFTVAFRSEFSSIDAKRRLKPELEQRTQHPEENLKEFIYAIAMFYDRIREEVSEAEKVQRVLRQMHPQLQDLAEGHAYNDLAELVKAADGLMERAWRRFQYRPPPLPSNQVARDLAFRPSQAPDHHSLPQPNTMATASFALFAAAPPAPPTYHWPLHPAALDPSYCRD
;
A
#
# COMPACT_ATOMS: atom_id res chain seq x y z
N MET A 1 -46.74 -4.25 -38.76
CA MET A 1 -45.50 -5.00 -38.51
C MET A 1 -44.72 -4.23 -37.45
N ALA A 2 -44.85 -4.67 -36.20
CA ALA A 2 -44.33 -3.97 -35.03
C ALA A 2 -43.02 -4.63 -34.59
N SER A 3 -41.93 -3.89 -34.58
CA SER A 3 -40.71 -4.27 -33.85
C SER A 3 -40.85 -3.73 -32.43
N GLY A 4 -40.97 -4.63 -31.44
CA GLY A 4 -41.15 -4.28 -30.03
C GLY A 4 -39.87 -3.72 -29.39
N PRO A 5 -39.99 -3.09 -28.20
CA PRO A 5 -38.85 -2.54 -27.48
C PRO A 5 -38.01 -3.65 -26.84
N THR A 6 -36.72 -3.69 -27.19
CA THR A 6 -35.70 -4.57 -26.62
C THR A 6 -35.50 -4.24 -25.13
N THR A 7 -35.81 -5.21 -24.28
CA THR A 7 -35.64 -5.18 -22.82
C THR A 7 -34.18 -5.31 -22.40
N ALA A 8 -33.79 -4.62 -21.31
CA ALA A 8 -32.45 -4.58 -20.70
C ALA A 8 -31.84 -5.94 -20.26
N ALA A 9 -32.52 -7.06 -20.51
CA ALA A 9 -31.96 -8.40 -20.33
C ALA A 9 -31.06 -8.85 -21.50
N ASP A 10 -31.08 -8.14 -22.64
CA ASP A 10 -30.40 -8.54 -23.88
C ASP A 10 -28.96 -7.99 -24.02
N ASP A 11 -28.52 -7.10 -23.13
CA ASP A 11 -27.17 -6.48 -23.18
C ASP A 11 -26.11 -7.20 -22.31
N MET A 12 -26.53 -8.02 -21.34
CA MET A 12 -25.63 -8.82 -20.51
C MET A 12 -24.82 -9.89 -21.27
N PRO A 13 -25.41 -10.67 -22.22
CA PRO A 13 -24.63 -11.64 -22.98
C PRO A 13 -23.64 -10.98 -23.97
N ARG A 14 -23.87 -9.71 -24.35
CA ARG A 14 -22.95 -8.94 -25.22
C ARG A 14 -21.72 -8.41 -24.48
N LEU A 15 -21.88 -8.07 -23.19
CA LEU A 15 -20.76 -7.66 -22.33
C LEU A 15 -19.87 -8.86 -21.95
N GLN A 16 -20.45 -10.04 -21.74
CA GLN A 16 -19.68 -11.26 -21.47
C GLN A 16 -18.86 -11.70 -22.69
N GLY A 17 -19.43 -11.67 -23.90
CA GLY A 17 -18.71 -12.01 -25.13
C GLY A 17 -17.55 -11.07 -25.44
N LEU A 18 -17.70 -9.77 -25.15
CA LEU A 18 -16.65 -8.77 -25.38
C LEU A 18 -15.51 -8.86 -24.34
N VAL A 19 -15.82 -9.29 -23.12
CA VAL A 19 -14.80 -9.57 -22.09
C VAL A 19 -14.02 -10.85 -22.41
N GLU A 20 -14.67 -11.90 -22.93
CA GLU A 20 -13.97 -13.12 -23.39
C GLU A 20 -13.09 -12.85 -24.62
N GLU A 21 -13.57 -12.05 -25.59
CA GLU A 21 -12.81 -11.68 -26.78
C GLU A 21 -11.58 -10.81 -26.43
N LEU A 22 -11.71 -9.91 -25.45
CA LEU A 22 -10.60 -9.09 -24.95
C LEU A 22 -9.60 -9.92 -24.14
N LEU A 23 -10.03 -10.92 -23.38
CA LEU A 23 -9.13 -11.78 -22.60
C LEU A 23 -8.28 -12.71 -23.50
N LEU A 24 -8.83 -13.17 -24.63
CA LEU A 24 -8.14 -14.01 -25.62
C LEU A 24 -7.04 -13.29 -26.40
N GLY A 25 -7.01 -11.95 -26.38
CA GLY A 25 -6.01 -11.12 -27.05
C GLY A 25 -4.88 -10.60 -26.16
N THR A 26 -4.85 -10.95 -24.87
CA THR A 26 -3.86 -10.42 -23.92
C THR A 26 -2.64 -11.32 -23.77
N ASP A 27 -1.47 -10.70 -23.61
CA ASP A 27 -0.22 -11.39 -23.25
C ASP A 27 -0.12 -11.75 -21.76
N GLY A 28 -1.17 -11.45 -20.98
CA GLY A 28 -1.20 -11.68 -19.53
C GLY A 28 -0.32 -10.73 -18.73
N SER A 29 0.16 -9.62 -19.29
CA SER A 29 0.86 -8.60 -18.50
C SER A 29 -0.10 -7.81 -17.61
N ALA A 30 0.41 -7.36 -16.45
CA ALA A 30 -0.40 -6.61 -15.48
C ALA A 30 -0.88 -5.27 -16.05
N MET A 31 -0.10 -4.63 -16.93
CA MET A 31 -0.47 -3.36 -17.55
C MET A 31 -1.61 -3.51 -18.56
N GLU A 32 -1.65 -4.61 -19.31
CA GLU A 32 -2.71 -4.84 -20.31
C GLU A 32 -4.04 -5.21 -19.63
N ARG A 33 -3.98 -5.94 -18.50
CA ARG A 33 -5.15 -6.17 -17.64
C ARG A 33 -5.75 -4.87 -17.10
N GLU A 34 -4.91 -3.93 -16.67
CA GLU A 34 -5.37 -2.65 -16.14
C GLU A 34 -5.98 -1.77 -17.25
N ARG A 35 -5.40 -1.78 -18.47
CA ARG A 35 -5.98 -1.11 -19.63
C ARG A 35 -7.37 -1.64 -19.98
N ILE A 36 -7.54 -2.96 -20.01
CA ILE A 36 -8.84 -3.58 -20.31
C ILE A 36 -9.86 -3.29 -19.21
N ALA A 37 -9.46 -3.36 -17.94
CA ALA A 37 -10.32 -3.01 -16.82
C ALA A 37 -10.79 -1.54 -16.90
N ALA A 38 -9.93 -0.62 -17.33
CA ALA A 38 -10.28 0.79 -17.53
C ALA A 38 -11.29 0.99 -18.67
N VAL A 39 -11.13 0.27 -19.79
CA VAL A 39 -12.07 0.34 -20.93
C VAL A 39 -13.46 -0.20 -20.55
N VAL A 40 -13.51 -1.33 -19.84
CA VAL A 40 -14.78 -1.90 -19.35
C VAL A 40 -15.45 -0.94 -18.37
N ARG A 41 -14.69 -0.34 -17.44
CA ARG A 41 -15.20 0.64 -16.46
C ARG A 41 -15.81 1.87 -17.13
N ASN A 42 -15.12 2.44 -18.12
CA ASN A 42 -15.61 3.61 -18.85
C ASN A 42 -16.88 3.32 -19.68
N ARG A 43 -17.03 2.07 -20.16
CA ARG A 43 -18.20 1.67 -20.96
C ARG A 43 -19.42 1.36 -20.09
N VAL A 44 -19.21 0.82 -18.90
CA VAL A 44 -20.27 0.59 -17.89
C VAL A 44 -20.77 1.91 -17.29
N MET A 45 -19.89 2.91 -17.13
CA MET A 45 -20.23 4.21 -16.56
C MET A 45 -20.72 5.24 -17.59
N GLY A 46 -20.72 4.92 -18.88
CA GLY A 46 -21.07 5.82 -19.98
C GLY A 46 -22.52 5.73 -20.51
N THR A 47 -23.39 4.91 -19.92
CA THR A 47 -24.78 4.77 -20.37
C THR A 47 -25.70 5.78 -19.66
N PRO A 48 -26.30 6.76 -20.37
CA PRO A 48 -27.28 7.66 -19.76
C PRO A 48 -28.60 6.91 -19.50
N LEU A 49 -29.13 7.01 -18.28
CA LEU A 49 -30.46 6.48 -17.92
C LEU A 49 -31.58 7.16 -18.74
N PRO A 50 -32.61 6.43 -19.18
CA PRO A 50 -33.75 7.01 -19.88
C PRO A 50 -34.70 7.71 -18.91
N THR A 51 -34.95 9.01 -19.13
CA THR A 51 -36.06 9.77 -18.56
C THR A 51 -37.40 9.20 -19.02
N ALA A 52 -38.23 8.74 -18.08
CA ALA A 52 -39.59 8.28 -18.35
C ALA A 52 -40.60 9.46 -18.41
N PRO A 53 -41.70 9.33 -19.18
CA PRO A 53 -42.53 10.45 -19.60
C PRO A 53 -43.69 10.80 -18.67
N HIS A 54 -44.12 12.05 -18.77
CA HIS A 54 -45.34 12.67 -18.24
C HIS A 54 -46.63 12.03 -18.79
N VAL A 55 -47.58 11.68 -17.90
CA VAL A 55 -49.04 11.68 -18.11
C VAL A 55 -49.67 11.93 -16.72
N GLY A 56 -50.20 13.12 -16.39
CA GLY A 56 -51.64 13.49 -16.44
C GLY A 56 -52.52 12.63 -15.51
N ALA A 57 -53.42 13.11 -14.64
CA ALA A 57 -53.93 14.41 -14.24
C ALA A 57 -54.99 14.13 -13.15
N TRP A 58 -55.04 14.84 -12.01
CA TRP A 58 -56.28 15.08 -11.24
C TRP A 58 -56.17 16.40 -10.47
N THR A 59 -57.17 17.26 -10.67
CA THR A 59 -57.39 18.61 -10.13
C THR A 59 -57.98 18.59 -8.72
N GLY A 60 -57.67 19.59 -7.88
CA GLY A 60 -58.43 19.84 -6.64
C GLY A 60 -57.81 20.85 -5.65
N ILE A 61 -58.02 22.15 -5.93
CA ILE A 61 -58.07 23.35 -5.08
C ILE A 61 -57.93 23.16 -3.55
N ALA A 62 -56.96 23.85 -2.91
CA ALA A 62 -57.20 24.92 -1.91
C ALA A 62 -55.90 25.33 -1.17
N ASN A 63 -55.83 26.64 -0.96
CA ASN A 63 -54.78 27.47 -0.37
C ASN A 63 -54.67 27.30 1.16
N THR A 64 -53.46 27.34 1.74
CA THR A 64 -53.07 28.18 2.90
C THR A 64 -51.68 27.78 3.44
N GLY A 65 -50.87 28.79 3.75
CA GLY A 65 -49.43 28.65 4.02
C GLY A 65 -49.05 28.00 5.35
N ALA A 66 -47.85 27.42 5.36
CA ALA A 66 -47.07 27.17 6.56
C ALA A 66 -45.57 27.14 6.20
N VAL A 67 -44.83 27.96 6.95
CA VAL A 67 -43.38 28.08 7.19
C VAL A 67 -42.52 26.86 6.76
N PRO A 68 -41.36 27.07 6.08
CA PRO A 68 -40.44 25.97 5.81
C PRO A 68 -39.69 25.61 7.11
N ARG A 69 -39.90 24.39 7.62
CA ARG A 69 -38.95 23.77 8.55
C ARG A 69 -37.84 23.13 7.73
N SER A 70 -36.69 23.78 7.74
CA SER A 70 -35.41 23.18 7.37
C SER A 70 -35.15 21.97 8.28
N THR A 71 -35.28 20.76 7.75
CA THR A 71 -34.55 19.60 8.27
C THR A 71 -33.41 19.37 7.31
N ASP A 72 -32.33 20.11 7.55
CA ASP A 72 -31.00 19.71 7.15
C ASP A 72 -30.61 18.55 8.07
N ASP A 73 -30.81 17.33 7.60
CA ASP A 73 -30.23 16.13 8.22
C ASP A 73 -29.34 15.47 7.16
N SER A 74 -28.33 16.25 6.75
CA SER A 74 -27.24 15.79 5.91
C SER A 74 -26.22 15.04 6.76
N ALA A 75 -26.62 13.88 7.31
CA ALA A 75 -25.65 12.90 7.79
C ALA A 75 -24.88 12.38 6.57
N PRO A 76 -23.53 12.39 6.58
CA PRO A 76 -22.76 11.87 5.47
C PRO A 76 -23.07 10.38 5.36
N ARG A 77 -23.64 9.98 4.21
CA ARG A 77 -23.82 8.57 3.86
C ARG A 77 -22.43 7.94 3.76
N LEU A 78 -21.97 7.36 4.87
CA LEU A 78 -20.82 6.49 4.89
C LEU A 78 -21.00 5.45 3.79
N ALA A 79 -20.03 5.39 2.88
CA ALA A 79 -19.92 4.30 1.92
C ALA A 79 -20.13 2.98 2.66
N ALA A 80 -20.99 2.11 2.12
CA ALA A 80 -21.43 0.88 2.77
C ALA A 80 -20.24 0.05 3.27
N ALA A 81 -19.90 0.16 4.55
CA ALA A 81 -18.86 -0.64 5.15
C ALA A 81 -19.26 -2.12 5.01
N HIS A 82 -18.40 -2.94 4.45
CA HIS A 82 -18.65 -4.37 4.32
C HIS A 82 -18.37 -5.05 5.66
N LEU A 83 -19.33 -5.85 6.14
CA LEU A 83 -19.19 -6.57 7.39
C LEU A 83 -18.11 -7.66 7.25
N PRO A 84 -17.00 -7.58 8.02
CA PRO A 84 -15.94 -8.59 7.97
C PRO A 84 -16.48 -9.98 8.28
N ARG A 85 -15.86 -10.98 7.67
CA ARG A 85 -16.26 -12.39 7.70
C ARG A 85 -15.14 -13.20 8.33
N TYR A 86 -15.43 -14.19 9.17
CA TYR A 86 -14.41 -15.09 9.70
C TYR A 86 -14.91 -16.53 9.82
N SER A 87 -14.19 -17.47 9.20
CA SER A 87 -14.61 -18.86 9.05
C SER A 87 -14.04 -19.82 10.11
N GLY A 88 -13.01 -19.40 10.85
CA GLY A 88 -12.38 -20.18 11.93
C GLY A 88 -10.90 -20.50 11.68
N ALA A 89 -10.43 -21.61 12.24
CA ALA A 89 -9.01 -21.98 12.24
C ALA A 89 -8.36 -22.23 10.85
N ARG A 90 -9.18 -22.34 9.78
CA ARG A 90 -8.71 -22.50 8.39
C ARG A 90 -8.80 -21.22 7.58
N ASP A 91 -9.17 -20.11 8.21
CA ASP A 91 -9.23 -18.83 7.54
C ASP A 91 -7.84 -18.35 7.14
N LEU A 92 -7.74 -17.62 6.04
CA LEU A 92 -6.49 -17.01 5.60
C LEU A 92 -6.15 -15.78 6.45
N GLN A 93 -7.17 -15.10 6.98
CA GLN A 93 -6.97 -13.95 7.85
C GLN A 93 -6.64 -14.41 9.28
N SER A 94 -5.76 -13.67 9.95
CA SER A 94 -5.44 -13.96 11.35
C SER A 94 -6.62 -13.58 12.27
N PRO A 95 -6.77 -14.24 13.44
CA PRO A 95 -7.78 -13.85 14.43
C PRO A 95 -7.68 -12.38 14.84
N GLU A 96 -6.47 -11.83 14.96
CA GLU A 96 -6.25 -10.42 15.32
C GLU A 96 -6.70 -9.47 14.20
N GLU A 97 -6.37 -9.78 12.94
CA GLU A 97 -6.82 -8.98 11.79
C GLU A 97 -8.34 -8.93 11.68
N PHE A 98 -9.02 -10.05 11.96
CA PHE A 98 -10.48 -10.08 12.01
C PHE A 98 -11.03 -9.18 13.14
N LEU A 99 -10.47 -9.27 14.34
CA LEU A 99 -10.91 -8.46 15.49
C LEU A 99 -10.70 -6.96 15.24
N GLU A 100 -9.58 -6.58 14.63
CA GLU A 100 -9.29 -5.19 14.21
C GLU A 100 -10.35 -4.70 13.21
N ARG A 101 -10.55 -5.42 12.11
CA ARG A 101 -11.56 -5.07 11.09
C ARG A 101 -12.97 -4.99 11.64
N LEU A 102 -13.32 -5.89 12.55
CA LEU A 102 -14.64 -5.91 13.18
C LEU A 102 -14.84 -4.72 14.10
N LYS A 103 -13.81 -4.32 14.85
CA LYS A 103 -13.81 -3.12 15.67
C LYS A 103 -13.96 -1.88 14.80
N ASP A 104 -13.19 -1.77 13.73
CA ASP A 104 -13.24 -0.65 12.79
C ASP A 104 -14.62 -0.56 12.12
N PHE A 105 -15.19 -1.69 11.71
CA PHE A 105 -16.56 -1.75 11.18
C PHE A 105 -17.57 -1.19 12.18
N CYS A 106 -17.51 -1.59 13.46
CA CYS A 106 -18.43 -1.09 14.49
C CYS A 106 -18.28 0.42 14.71
N LEU A 107 -17.03 0.94 14.71
CA LEU A 107 -16.75 2.37 14.84
C LEU A 107 -17.32 3.18 13.67
N VAL A 108 -17.05 2.72 12.45
CA VAL A 108 -17.46 3.36 11.19
C VAL A 108 -18.98 3.36 11.04
N THR A 109 -19.64 2.25 11.39
CA THR A 109 -21.10 2.12 11.30
C THR A 109 -21.85 2.70 12.50
N GLY A 110 -21.15 3.21 13.51
CA GLY A 110 -21.75 3.77 14.72
C GLY A 110 -22.50 2.74 15.57
N VAL A 111 -22.15 1.46 15.46
CA VAL A 111 -22.78 0.41 16.25
C VAL A 111 -22.25 0.49 17.68
N PRO A 112 -23.10 0.71 18.70
CA PRO A 112 -22.66 0.74 20.08
C PRO A 112 -22.13 -0.64 20.50
N ALA A 113 -21.12 -0.67 21.37
CA ALA A 113 -20.39 -1.87 21.77
C ALA A 113 -21.31 -3.03 22.19
N ASP A 114 -22.37 -2.73 22.96
CA ASP A 114 -23.35 -3.70 23.44
C ASP A 114 -24.09 -4.39 22.28
N LYS A 115 -24.44 -3.64 21.23
CA LYS A 115 -25.11 -4.19 20.03
C LYS A 115 -24.13 -4.88 19.07
N GLY A 116 -22.86 -4.50 19.11
CA GLY A 116 -21.79 -5.14 18.34
C GLY A 116 -21.71 -6.63 18.66
N LEU A 117 -21.73 -6.97 19.94
CA LEU A 117 -21.62 -8.35 20.39
C LEU A 117 -22.88 -9.18 20.10
N THR A 118 -24.07 -8.61 20.26
CA THR A 118 -25.34 -9.34 20.06
C THR A 118 -25.71 -9.51 18.59
N HIS A 119 -25.41 -8.53 17.73
CA HIS A 119 -25.90 -8.51 16.34
C HIS A 119 -24.80 -8.63 15.31
N VAL A 120 -23.66 -7.98 15.51
CA VAL A 120 -22.59 -7.90 14.50
C VAL A 120 -21.71 -9.15 14.54
N VAL A 121 -21.26 -9.58 15.72
CA VAL A 121 -20.40 -10.78 15.87
C VAL A 121 -21.05 -12.04 15.30
N PRO A 122 -22.30 -12.42 15.65
CA PRO A 122 -22.90 -13.64 15.11
C PRO A 122 -23.14 -13.59 13.59
N ALA A 123 -23.32 -12.38 13.06
CA ALA A 123 -23.46 -12.15 11.64
C ALA A 123 -22.10 -12.24 10.93
N ALA A 124 -21.01 -11.78 11.53
CA ALA A 124 -19.64 -11.78 10.99
C ALA A 124 -19.00 -13.18 10.98
N LEU A 125 -19.40 -14.07 11.89
CA LEU A 125 -18.84 -15.42 11.97
C LEU A 125 -19.52 -16.38 11.00
N GLU A 126 -18.69 -17.22 10.38
CA GLU A 126 -19.09 -18.24 9.40
C GLU A 126 -18.42 -19.58 9.73
N GLY A 127 -18.83 -20.64 9.02
CA GLY A 127 -18.21 -21.96 9.13
C GLY A 127 -18.04 -22.47 10.57
N GLY A 128 -16.81 -22.88 10.89
CA GLY A 128 -16.45 -23.41 12.21
C GLY A 128 -16.56 -22.37 13.32
N ALA A 129 -16.23 -21.11 13.03
CA ALA A 129 -16.33 -20.03 14.01
C ALA A 129 -17.78 -19.76 14.43
N LYS A 130 -18.72 -19.87 13.49
CA LYS A 130 -20.16 -19.75 13.80
C LYS A 130 -20.66 -20.90 14.68
N LEU A 131 -20.15 -22.12 14.48
CA LEU A 131 -20.49 -23.26 15.33
C LEU A 131 -19.96 -23.08 16.75
N TRP A 132 -18.71 -22.65 16.88
CA TRP A 132 -18.11 -22.27 18.16
C TRP A 132 -18.93 -21.21 18.89
N TRP A 133 -19.31 -20.12 18.20
CA TRP A 133 -20.14 -19.07 18.79
C TRP A 133 -21.46 -19.59 19.39
N ARG A 134 -22.12 -20.53 18.68
CA ARG A 134 -23.36 -21.16 19.16
C ARG A 134 -23.13 -22.08 20.37
N PHE A 135 -21.93 -22.66 20.49
CA PHE A 135 -21.55 -23.53 21.60
C PHE A 135 -21.27 -22.74 22.89
N VAL A 136 -20.53 -21.62 22.81
CA VAL A 136 -20.11 -20.85 24.00
C VAL A 136 -21.26 -20.03 24.63
N ARG A 137 -22.41 -19.91 23.94
CA ARG A 137 -23.65 -19.26 24.43
C ARG A 137 -23.58 -17.74 24.67
N GLY A 138 -22.58 -17.07 24.10
CA GLY A 138 -22.44 -15.61 24.14
C GLY A 138 -21.47 -15.13 25.21
N PHE A 139 -21.25 -13.81 25.26
CA PHE A 139 -20.35 -13.14 26.20
C PHE A 139 -21.03 -11.89 26.75
N ASP A 140 -20.66 -11.48 27.96
CA ASP A 140 -21.26 -10.30 28.61
C ASP A 140 -20.52 -9.01 28.22
N SER A 141 -19.30 -9.13 27.71
CA SER A 141 -18.50 -7.99 27.28
C SER A 141 -17.68 -8.29 26.03
N TRP A 142 -17.33 -7.23 25.32
CA TRP A 142 -16.42 -7.31 24.18
C TRP A 142 -15.07 -7.91 24.59
N GLU A 143 -14.55 -7.52 25.76
CA GLU A 143 -13.28 -8.02 26.28
C GLU A 143 -13.31 -9.55 26.47
N GLN A 144 -14.35 -10.07 27.13
CA GLN A 144 -14.53 -11.51 27.32
C GLN A 144 -14.59 -12.26 25.99
N PHE A 145 -15.34 -11.72 25.02
CA PHE A 145 -15.37 -12.25 23.67
C PHE A 145 -13.98 -12.30 23.04
N THR A 146 -13.23 -11.19 23.06
CA THR A 146 -11.90 -11.15 22.43
C THR A 146 -10.92 -12.12 23.08
N VAL A 147 -10.98 -12.31 24.39
CA VAL A 147 -10.13 -13.27 25.11
C VAL A 147 -10.48 -14.70 24.71
N ALA A 148 -11.76 -15.07 24.73
CA ALA A 148 -12.20 -16.40 24.35
C ALA A 148 -11.96 -16.70 22.86
N PHE A 149 -12.20 -15.72 21.99
CA PHE A 149 -11.97 -15.83 20.55
C PHE A 149 -10.49 -16.07 20.24
N ARG A 150 -9.59 -15.32 20.88
CA ARG A 150 -8.15 -15.56 20.79
C ARG A 150 -7.76 -16.94 21.31
N SER A 151 -8.30 -17.35 22.46
CA SER A 151 -7.99 -18.65 23.03
C SER A 151 -8.39 -19.82 22.11
N GLU A 152 -9.46 -19.68 21.35
CA GLU A 152 -9.94 -20.72 20.44
C GLU A 152 -9.19 -20.72 19.10
N PHE A 153 -9.02 -19.53 18.50
CA PHE A 153 -8.58 -19.43 17.10
C PHE A 153 -7.12 -19.01 16.94
N SER A 154 -6.46 -18.50 17.99
CA SER A 154 -5.03 -18.25 17.93
C SER A 154 -4.28 -19.58 18.02
N SER A 155 -3.26 -19.75 17.18
CA SER A 155 -2.38 -20.91 17.32
C SER A 155 -1.71 -20.88 18.69
N ILE A 156 -1.63 -22.04 19.36
CA ILE A 156 -1.01 -22.22 20.69
C ILE A 156 0.41 -21.62 20.74
N ASP A 157 1.09 -21.56 19.60
CA ASP A 157 2.45 -21.07 19.45
C ASP A 157 2.58 -19.67 18.84
N ALA A 158 1.49 -18.95 18.59
CA ALA A 158 1.50 -17.69 17.82
C ALA A 158 2.53 -16.69 18.38
N LYS A 159 2.46 -16.41 19.69
CA LYS A 159 3.41 -15.51 20.36
C LYS A 159 4.85 -16.03 20.33
N ARG A 160 5.05 -17.35 20.40
CA ARG A 160 6.39 -17.98 20.31
C ARG A 160 6.98 -17.85 18.91
N ARG A 161 6.15 -17.84 17.86
CA ARG A 161 6.57 -17.70 16.45
C ARG A 161 6.77 -16.25 16.02
N LEU A 162 6.01 -15.32 16.58
CA LEU A 162 6.14 -13.90 16.27
C LEU A 162 7.51 -13.31 16.66
N LYS A 163 8.12 -13.77 17.75
CA LYS A 163 9.46 -13.30 18.17
C LYS A 163 10.56 -13.59 17.13
N PRO A 164 10.78 -14.85 16.69
CA PRO A 164 11.77 -15.13 15.67
C PRO A 164 11.43 -14.50 14.32
N GLU A 165 10.14 -14.38 13.97
CA GLU A 165 9.72 -13.62 12.79
C GLU A 165 10.13 -12.15 12.87
N LEU A 166 9.88 -11.48 14.00
CA LEU A 166 10.32 -10.10 14.24
C LEU A 166 11.85 -9.97 14.17
N GLU A 167 12.60 -10.91 14.72
CA GLU A 167 14.08 -10.87 14.66
C GLU A 167 14.62 -11.03 13.24
N GLN A 168 13.95 -11.83 12.39
CA GLN A 168 14.33 -12.05 11.00
C GLN A 168 13.77 -10.98 10.05
N ARG A 169 12.81 -10.17 10.51
CA ARG A 169 12.16 -9.16 9.69
C ARG A 169 13.15 -8.04 9.35
N THR A 170 13.39 -7.84 8.06
CA THR A 170 14.17 -6.73 7.51
C THR A 170 13.37 -6.00 6.46
N GLN A 171 13.60 -4.70 6.27
CA GLN A 171 12.88 -3.90 5.27
C GLN A 171 13.12 -4.47 3.87
N HIS A 172 12.04 -4.73 3.13
CA HIS A 172 12.14 -5.16 1.74
C HIS A 172 12.57 -3.98 0.84
N PRO A 173 13.34 -4.19 -0.24
CA PRO A 173 13.79 -3.10 -1.12
C PRO A 173 12.66 -2.28 -1.77
N GLU A 174 11.46 -2.84 -1.89
CA GLU A 174 10.26 -2.16 -2.42
C GLU A 174 9.34 -1.61 -1.33
N GLU A 175 9.61 -1.94 -0.07
CA GLU A 175 8.77 -1.53 1.06
C GLU A 175 9.13 -0.11 1.53
N ASN A 176 8.13 0.75 1.64
CA ASN A 176 8.32 2.10 2.15
C ASN A 176 8.80 2.09 3.61
N LEU A 177 9.71 3.00 3.98
CA LEU A 177 10.28 3.03 5.33
C LEU A 177 9.19 3.20 6.42
N LYS A 178 8.15 4.01 6.16
CA LYS A 178 7.04 4.18 7.12
C LYS A 178 6.22 2.91 7.29
N GLU A 179 5.90 2.24 6.18
CA GLU A 179 5.19 0.96 6.19
C GLU A 179 5.96 -0.09 6.99
N PHE A 180 7.28 -0.15 6.77
CA PHE A 180 8.17 -1.01 7.55
C PHE A 180 8.12 -0.68 9.04
N ILE A 181 8.21 0.59 9.43
CA ILE A 181 8.12 1.01 10.84
C ILE A 181 6.77 0.60 11.45
N TYR A 182 5.66 0.79 10.72
CA TYR A 182 4.33 0.37 11.17
C TYR A 182 4.24 -1.14 11.33
N ALA A 183 4.80 -1.92 10.40
CA ALA A 183 4.85 -3.37 10.51
C ALA A 183 5.60 -3.82 11.78
N ILE A 184 6.76 -3.22 12.09
CA ILE A 184 7.51 -3.50 13.32
C ILE A 184 6.69 -3.11 14.57
N ALA A 185 6.01 -1.96 14.55
CA ALA A 185 5.13 -1.55 15.65
C ALA A 185 3.99 -2.56 15.89
N MET A 186 3.39 -3.08 14.81
CA MET A 186 2.34 -4.10 14.88
C MET A 186 2.85 -5.44 15.45
N PHE A 187 4.10 -5.84 15.16
CA PHE A 187 4.69 -7.01 15.80
C PHE A 187 4.75 -6.85 17.32
N TYR A 188 5.19 -5.69 17.83
CA TYR A 188 5.24 -5.42 19.26
C TYR A 188 3.86 -5.42 19.91
N ASP A 189 2.87 -4.82 19.26
CA ASP A 189 1.49 -4.81 19.75
C ASP A 189 0.92 -6.24 19.87
N ARG A 190 1.22 -7.11 18.91
CA ARG A 190 0.79 -8.52 18.91
C ARG A 190 1.56 -9.37 19.91
N ILE A 191 2.85 -9.12 20.10
CA ILE A 191 3.68 -9.84 21.09
C ILE A 191 3.29 -9.44 22.51
N ARG A 192 2.84 -8.19 22.74
CA ARG A 192 2.47 -7.64 24.06
C ARG A 192 3.55 -7.85 25.11
N GLU A 193 4.78 -7.54 24.73
CA GLU A 193 5.92 -7.50 25.63
C GLU A 193 6.34 -6.05 25.81
N GLU A 194 6.62 -5.70 27.06
CA GLU A 194 7.06 -4.35 27.39
C GLU A 194 8.50 -4.18 26.92
N VAL A 195 8.67 -3.38 25.87
CA VAL A 195 9.95 -3.02 25.28
C VAL A 195 10.03 -1.51 25.21
N SER A 196 11.16 -0.94 25.61
CA SER A 196 11.36 0.51 25.58
C SER A 196 11.29 1.06 24.15
N GLU A 197 10.75 2.27 23.98
CA GLU A 197 10.67 2.92 22.67
C GLU A 197 12.05 3.08 22.01
N ALA A 198 13.08 3.39 22.80
CA ALA A 198 14.45 3.45 22.34
C ALA A 198 14.92 2.10 21.74
N GLU A 199 14.60 0.97 22.38
CA GLU A 199 14.97 -0.34 21.84
C GLU A 199 14.20 -0.69 20.56
N LYS A 200 12.93 -0.29 20.46
CA LYS A 200 12.15 -0.44 19.22
C LYS A 200 12.78 0.34 18.07
N VAL A 201 13.16 1.59 18.32
CA VAL A 201 13.90 2.44 17.36
C VAL A 201 15.19 1.75 16.93
N GLN A 202 16.03 1.33 17.88
CA GLN A 202 17.30 0.67 17.55
C GLN A 202 17.10 -0.60 16.73
N ARG A 203 16.03 -1.36 16.99
CA ARG A 203 15.67 -2.53 16.18
C ARG A 203 15.31 -2.14 14.75
N VAL A 204 14.47 -1.13 14.55
CA VAL A 204 14.17 -0.59 13.21
C VAL A 204 15.44 -0.12 12.51
N LEU A 205 16.31 0.65 13.18
CA LEU A 205 17.55 1.14 12.58
C LEU A 205 18.46 0.00 12.11
N ARG A 206 18.53 -1.11 12.86
CA ARG A 206 19.31 -2.30 12.50
C ARG A 206 18.70 -3.10 11.35
N GLN A 207 17.37 -3.12 11.24
CA GLN A 207 16.61 -3.96 10.31
C GLN A 207 16.12 -3.23 9.05
N MET A 208 16.24 -1.90 8.98
CA MET A 208 15.90 -1.14 7.78
C MET A 208 16.90 -1.41 6.64
N HIS A 209 16.59 -0.95 5.43
CA HIS A 209 17.44 -1.16 4.28
C HIS A 209 18.82 -0.48 4.45
N PRO A 210 19.97 -1.13 4.12
CA PRO A 210 21.31 -0.59 4.37
C PRO A 210 21.54 0.85 3.85
N GLN A 211 21.03 1.18 2.65
CA GLN A 211 21.14 2.54 2.11
C GLN A 211 20.46 3.62 2.98
N LEU A 212 19.37 3.26 3.68
CA LEU A 212 18.70 4.15 4.62
C LEU A 212 19.41 4.15 5.98
N GLN A 213 20.04 3.03 6.38
CA GLN A 213 20.90 2.98 7.58
C GLN A 213 22.05 4.00 7.47
N ASP A 214 22.76 4.00 6.34
CA ASP A 214 23.86 4.94 6.06
C ASP A 214 23.42 6.41 6.12
N LEU A 215 22.14 6.69 5.82
CA LEU A 215 21.57 8.03 5.85
C LEU A 215 21.05 8.44 7.23
N ALA A 216 20.64 7.45 8.02
CA ALA A 216 20.18 7.62 9.40
C ALA A 216 21.35 7.66 10.39
N GLU A 217 22.56 7.26 9.99
CA GLU A 217 23.75 7.30 10.83
C GLU A 217 23.95 8.70 11.44
N GLY A 218 24.33 8.73 12.72
CA GLY A 218 24.52 9.96 13.51
C GLY A 218 23.23 10.65 13.98
N HIS A 219 22.05 10.15 13.60
CA HIS A 219 20.77 10.66 14.09
C HIS A 219 20.28 9.77 15.25
N ALA A 220 19.76 10.42 16.30
CA ALA A 220 19.11 9.74 17.41
C ALA A 220 17.61 10.05 17.37
N TYR A 221 16.79 9.03 17.64
CA TYR A 221 15.35 9.14 17.74
C TYR A 221 14.90 8.54 19.08
N ASN A 222 13.98 9.21 19.76
CA ASN A 222 13.52 8.81 21.08
C ASN A 222 12.45 7.72 21.02
N ASP A 223 11.61 7.77 19.97
CA ASP A 223 10.51 6.84 19.76
C ASP A 223 10.25 6.58 18.27
N LEU A 224 9.37 5.59 17.99
CA LEU A 224 9.01 5.23 16.62
C LEU A 224 8.28 6.35 15.89
N ALA A 225 7.53 7.22 16.59
CA ALA A 225 6.78 8.30 15.96
C ALA A 225 7.71 9.41 15.45
N GLU A 226 8.78 9.72 16.18
CA GLU A 226 9.84 10.62 15.74
C GLU A 226 10.56 10.07 14.51
N LEU A 227 10.88 8.76 14.51
CA LEU A 227 11.49 8.11 13.35
C LEU A 227 10.57 8.14 12.12
N VAL A 228 9.25 7.91 12.28
CA VAL A 228 8.26 8.04 11.19
C VAL A 228 8.23 9.46 10.62
N LYS A 229 8.31 10.50 11.46
CA LYS A 229 8.37 11.90 11.01
C LYS A 229 9.64 12.18 10.22
N ALA A 230 10.77 11.59 10.60
CA ALA A 230 12.04 11.74 9.90
C ALA A 230 12.16 10.89 8.63
N ALA A 231 11.30 9.87 8.46
CA ALA A 231 11.37 8.91 7.37
C ALA A 231 11.31 9.57 5.98
N ASP A 232 10.45 10.58 5.78
CA ASP A 232 10.35 11.27 4.49
C ASP A 232 11.67 11.95 4.10
N GLY A 233 12.34 12.61 5.04
CA GLY A 233 13.64 13.25 4.79
C GLY A 233 14.77 12.25 4.56
N LEU A 234 14.68 11.04 5.10
CA LEU A 234 15.60 9.94 4.78
C LEU A 234 15.37 9.41 3.36
N MET A 235 14.10 9.15 3.01
CA MET A 235 13.71 8.66 1.69
C MET A 235 14.03 9.70 0.60
N GLU A 236 13.81 10.99 0.86
CA GLU A 236 14.18 12.06 -0.08
C GLU A 236 15.69 12.11 -0.31
N ARG A 237 16.51 11.98 0.74
CA ARG A 237 17.97 11.92 0.60
C ARG A 237 18.41 10.69 -0.19
N ALA A 238 17.78 9.54 0.03
CA ALA A 238 18.02 8.33 -0.75
C ALA A 238 17.64 8.53 -2.23
N TRP A 239 16.51 9.17 -2.50
CA TRP A 239 16.05 9.49 -3.85
C TRP A 239 17.00 10.44 -4.58
N ARG A 240 17.50 11.49 -3.91
CA ARG A 240 18.51 12.40 -4.47
C ARG A 240 19.82 11.67 -4.80
N ARG A 241 20.24 10.72 -3.94
CA ARG A 241 21.41 9.85 -4.22
C ARG A 241 21.16 8.97 -5.43
N PHE A 242 19.96 8.39 -5.56
CA PHE A 242 19.56 7.56 -6.70
C PHE A 242 19.55 8.35 -8.01
N GLN A 243 19.08 9.59 -7.98
CA GLN A 243 19.03 10.47 -9.16
C GLN A 243 20.37 11.17 -9.49
N TYR A 244 21.38 11.04 -8.63
CA TYR A 244 22.64 11.75 -8.82
C TYR A 244 23.26 11.38 -10.18
N ARG A 245 23.59 12.42 -10.95
CA ARG A 245 24.37 12.30 -12.17
C ARG A 245 25.60 13.17 -12.04
N PRO A 246 26.79 12.69 -12.43
CA PRO A 246 27.98 13.53 -12.47
C PRO A 246 27.75 14.73 -13.41
N PRO A 247 28.43 15.85 -13.18
CA PRO A 247 28.30 17.03 -14.04
C PRO A 247 28.63 16.66 -15.50
N PRO A 248 27.91 17.22 -16.48
CA PRO A 248 28.14 16.91 -17.89
C PRO A 248 29.53 17.40 -18.33
N LEU A 249 30.11 16.77 -19.34
CA LEU A 249 31.43 17.16 -19.86
C LEU A 249 31.43 18.62 -20.35
N PRO A 250 32.58 19.34 -20.23
CA PRO A 250 32.68 20.74 -20.63
C PRO A 250 32.27 21.04 -22.08
N SER A 251 32.42 20.07 -22.98
CA SER A 251 32.07 20.22 -24.40
C SER A 251 30.59 20.55 -24.62
N ASN A 252 29.72 20.07 -23.72
CA ASN A 252 28.27 20.15 -23.84
C ASN A 252 27.66 21.26 -22.96
N GLN A 253 28.49 22.10 -22.34
CA GLN A 253 28.04 23.19 -21.47
C GLN A 253 28.15 24.55 -22.17
N VAL A 254 27.15 25.40 -21.93
CA VAL A 254 27.10 26.78 -22.45
C VAL A 254 28.17 27.65 -21.79
N ALA A 255 28.34 27.54 -20.47
CA ALA A 255 29.37 28.23 -19.69
C ALA A 255 30.57 27.29 -19.47
N ARG A 256 31.45 27.18 -20.47
CA ARG A 256 32.62 26.26 -20.45
C ARG A 256 33.67 26.61 -19.39
N ASP A 257 33.70 27.86 -18.97
CA ASP A 257 34.54 28.39 -17.90
C ASP A 257 34.09 27.90 -16.51
N LEU A 258 32.78 27.67 -16.33
CA LEU A 258 32.19 27.14 -15.10
C LEU A 258 32.06 25.61 -15.07
N ALA A 259 32.35 24.94 -16.18
CA ALA A 259 32.22 23.50 -16.29
C ALA A 259 33.24 22.76 -15.41
N PHE A 260 32.81 21.68 -14.77
CA PHE A 260 33.70 20.79 -14.02
C PHE A 260 34.81 20.26 -14.93
N ARG A 261 36.07 20.48 -14.55
CA ARG A 261 37.24 19.91 -15.20
C ARG A 261 37.82 18.82 -14.30
N PRO A 262 37.80 17.55 -14.71
CA PRO A 262 38.53 16.53 -13.97
C PRO A 262 39.99 16.96 -13.92
N SER A 263 40.58 16.97 -12.71
CA SER A 263 41.99 17.28 -12.55
C SER A 263 42.78 16.25 -13.36
N GLN A 264 43.50 16.69 -14.39
CA GLN A 264 44.48 15.82 -15.03
C GLN A 264 45.47 15.42 -13.93
N ALA A 265 45.66 14.12 -13.76
CA ALA A 265 46.79 13.62 -12.97
C ALA A 265 48.06 14.28 -13.51
N PRO A 266 49.03 14.67 -12.66
CA PRO A 266 50.24 15.32 -13.14
C PRO A 266 50.94 14.41 -14.14
N ASP A 267 51.06 14.89 -15.38
CA ASP A 267 51.90 14.31 -16.41
C ASP A 267 53.33 14.21 -15.84
N HIS A 268 53.74 12.98 -15.52
CA HIS A 268 55.15 12.70 -15.29
C HIS A 268 55.90 13.14 -16.55
N HIS A 269 56.81 14.08 -16.36
CA HIS A 269 57.69 14.67 -17.35
C HIS A 269 58.05 13.73 -18.50
N SER A 270 57.76 14.23 -19.70
CA SER A 270 58.49 13.99 -20.93
C SER A 270 60.01 13.85 -20.70
N LEU A 271 60.50 12.61 -20.74
CA LEU A 271 61.89 12.34 -21.10
C LEU A 271 62.02 12.39 -22.63
N PRO A 272 63.15 12.90 -23.17
CA PRO A 272 63.38 12.95 -24.60
C PRO A 272 63.52 11.53 -25.17
N GLN A 273 62.74 11.23 -26.21
CA GLN A 273 62.86 9.98 -26.97
C GLN A 273 64.20 9.93 -27.73
N PRO A 274 64.85 8.76 -27.81
CA PRO A 274 65.59 8.35 -28.99
C PRO A 274 64.72 7.41 -29.86
N ASN A 275 65.03 7.46 -31.15
CA ASN A 275 64.28 6.93 -32.28
C ASN A 275 63.97 5.42 -32.28
N THR A 276 62.84 5.12 -32.95
CA THR A 276 62.57 3.97 -33.86
C THR A 276 62.62 2.54 -33.31
N MET A 277 61.44 1.91 -33.16
CA MET A 277 60.81 0.94 -34.10
C MET A 277 59.87 -0.02 -33.34
N ALA A 278 58.89 -0.54 -34.10
CA ALA A 278 58.03 -1.70 -33.82
C ALA A 278 56.68 -1.43 -33.10
N THR A 279 55.65 -1.35 -33.94
CA THR A 279 54.36 -2.06 -33.85
C THR A 279 54.07 -2.85 -32.57
N ALA A 280 53.04 -2.42 -31.84
CA ALA A 280 52.03 -3.33 -31.29
C ALA A 280 50.77 -2.52 -30.93
N SER A 281 49.68 -2.78 -31.65
CA SER A 281 48.32 -2.45 -31.22
C SER A 281 48.02 -3.22 -29.94
N PHE A 282 47.66 -2.52 -28.87
CA PHE A 282 46.87 -3.09 -27.77
C PHE A 282 45.90 -2.02 -27.28
N ALA A 283 44.63 -2.19 -27.65
CA ALA A 283 43.52 -1.49 -27.03
C ALA A 283 43.41 -1.99 -25.58
N LEU A 284 43.85 -1.18 -24.62
CA LEU A 284 43.57 -1.42 -23.21
C LEU A 284 42.26 -0.72 -22.85
N PHE A 285 41.21 -1.53 -22.75
CA PHE A 285 40.02 -1.23 -21.97
C PHE A 285 40.48 -0.79 -20.58
N ALA A 286 40.29 0.49 -20.26
CA ALA A 286 40.38 0.96 -18.89
C ALA A 286 39.17 0.38 -18.14
N ALA A 287 39.40 -0.71 -17.41
CA ALA A 287 38.42 -1.28 -16.52
C ALA A 287 37.96 -0.20 -15.54
N ALA A 288 36.65 0.05 -15.50
CA ALA A 288 36.02 0.85 -14.46
C ALA A 288 36.49 0.34 -13.09
N PRO A 289 36.71 1.22 -12.10
CA PRO A 289 37.02 0.78 -10.74
C PRO A 289 35.96 -0.24 -10.30
N PRO A 290 36.35 -1.31 -9.59
CA PRO A 290 35.38 -2.27 -9.09
C PRO A 290 34.34 -1.50 -8.29
N ALA A 291 33.08 -1.63 -8.71
CA ALA A 291 31.96 -1.04 -8.02
C ALA A 291 32.09 -1.39 -6.52
N PRO A 292 31.81 -0.44 -5.60
CA PRO A 292 31.64 -0.81 -4.20
C PRO A 292 30.71 -2.02 -4.14
N PRO A 293 30.92 -2.98 -3.21
CA PRO A 293 30.20 -4.25 -3.20
C PRO A 293 28.73 -3.95 -3.43
N THR A 294 28.27 -4.32 -4.63
CA THR A 294 26.88 -4.10 -5.02
C THR A 294 26.08 -4.95 -4.07
N TYR A 295 25.51 -4.31 -3.05
CA TYR A 295 24.39 -4.87 -2.32
C TYR A 295 23.42 -5.29 -3.41
N HIS A 296 23.26 -6.61 -3.57
CA HIS A 296 22.55 -7.23 -4.68
C HIS A 296 21.05 -6.93 -4.67
N TRP A 297 20.61 -6.09 -3.74
CA TRP A 297 19.29 -5.51 -3.61
C TRP A 297 19.44 -3.98 -3.48
N PRO A 298 19.50 -3.23 -4.59
CA PRO A 298 19.39 -1.78 -4.52
C PRO A 298 18.00 -1.41 -3.99
N LEU A 299 17.92 -0.33 -3.19
CA LEU A 299 16.63 0.19 -2.74
C LEU A 299 15.81 0.56 -3.98
N HIS A 300 14.61 0.00 -4.09
CA HIS A 300 13.76 0.19 -5.25
C HIS A 300 13.10 1.58 -5.19
N PRO A 301 12.93 2.29 -6.32
CA PRO A 301 12.22 3.56 -6.37
C PRO A 301 10.86 3.57 -5.68
N ALA A 302 10.12 2.45 -5.71
CA ALA A 302 8.83 2.32 -5.05
C ALA A 302 8.90 2.49 -3.52
N ALA A 303 10.01 2.09 -2.88
CA ALA A 303 10.21 2.29 -1.44
C ALA A 303 10.47 3.76 -1.07
N LEU A 304 10.77 4.60 -2.05
CA LEU A 304 11.12 6.01 -1.90
C LEU A 304 9.99 6.95 -2.28
N ASP A 305 8.89 6.43 -2.84
CA ASP A 305 7.76 7.25 -3.25
C ASP A 305 7.16 7.94 -2.02
N PRO A 306 7.23 9.28 -1.93
CA PRO A 306 6.55 10.00 -0.87
C PRO A 306 5.05 9.74 -1.04
N SER A 307 4.38 9.33 0.03
CA SER A 307 2.91 9.16 0.05
C SER A 307 2.14 10.41 -0.41
N TYR A 308 2.83 11.55 -0.53
CA TYR A 308 2.34 12.87 -0.90
C TYR A 308 2.70 13.32 -2.34
N CYS A 309 3.38 12.50 -3.16
CA CYS A 309 3.71 12.89 -4.56
C CYS A 309 2.65 12.49 -5.60
N ARG A 310 1.45 12.07 -5.16
CA ARG A 310 0.28 11.95 -6.05
C ARG A 310 -0.48 13.27 -6.08
N ASP A 311 0.12 14.26 -6.76
CA ASP A 311 -0.61 15.42 -7.29
C ASP A 311 -1.07 15.14 -8.73
#